data_AF-A0A6P4INN7-F1
#
_entry.id   AF-A0A6P4INN7-F1
#
_cell.length_a   1.000
_cell.length_b   1.000
_cell.length_c   1.000
_cell.angle_alpha   90.00
_cell.angle_beta   90.00
_cell.angle_gamma   90.00
#
_symmetry.space_group_name_H-M   'P 1'
#
loop_
_entity.id
_entity.type
_entity.pdbx_description
1 polymer ?
#
loop_
_entity_poly.entity_id
_entity_poly.type
_entity_poly.pdbx_seq_one_letter_code
_entity_poly.pdbx_strand_id
1 'polypeptide(L)'
;MSKRKAEETEGETMAATAEKLSLNDYTIGLEDPVKDYQKLIETRVQVDEIVEDEITKENFNRTAAAAREVIWRLLFTDAAKADGEDDSRQQKAKQLLEEYRGDACFYDPIPYNSWIVKLRDELLKREMLDFWRDTVVKQQLGPCWSRDCDLFDSDDTPPLEFYAHAGCTAPFAASLKVRAAFEHQASLDQEEQAAAQPSTPGELSADDAAALSGDFEAVLTKENPLEEYRTLMKRFVLTKIIVPDNVHQESVKKVAAAAREIIWKLLFDGVPSQADQDKAAELLQEYKGDAGFYGPQDYNEWIVKLRDEVLTRELLDFWREKMVKLELGPSCARDSDYYTNEDPLPLEFYDKAGCKAPFEANTED
;
A
#
# COMPACT_ATOMS: atom_id res chain seq x y z
N MET A 1 21.59 71.90 30.09
CA MET A 1 20.89 70.61 29.96
C MET A 1 21.08 70.08 28.53
N SER A 2 22.32 69.96 28.05
CA SER A 2 23.02 68.68 27.80
C SER A 2 22.12 67.50 27.44
N LYS A 3 21.93 67.26 26.14
CA LYS A 3 21.57 65.94 25.61
C LYS A 3 22.86 65.24 25.19
N ARG A 4 23.11 64.08 25.79
CA ARG A 4 24.33 63.28 25.65
C ARG A 4 24.42 62.66 24.25
N LYS A 5 25.65 62.67 23.74
CA LYS A 5 26.20 61.83 22.68
C LYS A 5 26.60 60.49 23.30
N ALA A 6 26.39 59.38 22.60
CA ALA A 6 27.17 58.15 22.71
C ALA A 6 27.07 57.42 21.36
N GLU A 7 28.13 57.54 20.58
CA GLU A 7 28.58 56.56 19.58
C GLU A 7 29.37 55.45 20.30
N GLU A 8 29.69 54.39 19.55
CA GLU A 8 30.50 53.20 19.86
C GLU A 8 29.65 51.97 20.30
N THR A 9 29.77 50.79 19.71
CA THR A 9 30.81 50.27 18.81
C THR A 9 30.30 49.05 18.05
N GLU A 10 30.89 48.85 16.88
CA GLU A 10 30.90 47.65 16.05
C GLU A 10 31.14 46.37 16.86
N GLY A 11 30.43 45.31 16.49
CA GLY A 11 30.74 43.96 16.95
C GLY A 11 29.53 43.05 16.88
N GLU A 12 29.12 42.67 15.68
CA GLU A 12 28.45 41.38 15.40
C GLU A 12 28.25 41.30 13.88
N THR A 13 29.30 40.83 13.19
CA THR A 13 29.35 39.48 12.60
C THR A 13 28.36 39.30 11.46
N MET A 14 28.87 39.40 10.22
CA MET A 14 28.81 38.35 9.17
C MET A 14 27.49 37.59 8.88
N ALA A 15 26.36 37.97 9.48
CA ALA A 15 25.05 37.34 9.36
C ALA A 15 24.17 38.06 8.31
N ALA A 16 24.63 39.20 7.78
CA ALA A 16 23.88 39.98 6.80
C ALA A 16 24.00 39.46 5.35
N THR A 17 24.65 38.31 5.13
CA THR A 17 24.91 37.78 3.77
C THR A 17 24.27 36.42 3.47
N ALA A 18 23.51 35.82 4.40
CA ALA A 18 22.89 34.51 4.19
C ALA A 18 21.35 34.46 4.37
N GLU A 19 20.72 35.44 5.04
CA GLU A 19 19.27 35.40 5.35
C GLU A 19 18.43 36.33 4.47
N LYS A 20 18.65 36.20 3.16
CA LYS A 20 17.64 36.50 2.14
C LYS A 20 17.62 35.37 1.12
N LEU A 21 17.47 34.13 1.60
CA LEU A 21 16.84 33.11 0.76
C LEU A 21 15.53 33.72 0.31
N SER A 22 15.38 33.92 -0.99
CA SER A 22 14.23 34.62 -1.55
C SER A 22 12.96 33.92 -1.03
N LEU A 23 12.11 34.65 -0.29
CA LEU A 23 10.83 34.17 0.29
C LEU A 23 9.96 33.43 -0.74
N ASN A 24 10.21 33.62 -2.04
CA ASN A 24 9.42 33.10 -3.16
C ASN A 24 10.16 32.04 -3.99
N ASP A 25 11.36 31.60 -3.61
CA ASP A 25 12.10 30.62 -4.40
C ASP A 25 11.74 29.20 -3.96
N TYR A 26 11.21 28.37 -4.88
CA TYR A 26 10.90 26.96 -4.66
C TYR A 26 11.78 26.12 -5.58
N THR A 27 13.10 26.28 -5.43
CA THR A 27 14.07 25.60 -6.27
C THR A 27 14.31 24.17 -5.78
N ILE A 28 14.16 23.20 -6.69
CA ILE A 28 14.54 21.80 -6.51
C ILE A 28 15.63 21.49 -7.53
N GLY A 29 16.81 21.10 -7.07
CA GLY A 29 17.96 20.77 -7.90
C GLY A 29 17.84 19.40 -8.58
N LEU A 30 18.72 19.14 -9.55
CA LEU A 30 18.84 17.82 -10.21
C LEU A 30 19.85 16.89 -9.49
N GLU A 31 20.63 17.43 -8.56
CA GLU A 31 21.67 16.68 -7.83
C GLU A 31 21.03 15.80 -6.75
N ASP A 32 20.26 16.39 -5.84
CA ASP A 32 19.53 15.69 -4.78
C ASP A 32 18.07 16.19 -4.69
N PRO A 33 17.23 15.84 -5.67
CA PRO A 33 15.90 16.41 -5.82
C PRO A 33 14.95 16.08 -4.67
N VAL A 34 15.10 14.90 -4.05
CA VAL A 34 14.25 14.45 -2.94
C VAL A 34 14.53 15.28 -1.70
N LYS A 35 15.80 15.45 -1.36
CA LYS A 35 16.19 16.25 -0.20
C LYS A 35 15.77 17.71 -0.32
N ASP A 36 15.93 18.30 -1.51
CA ASP A 36 15.49 19.67 -1.78
C ASP A 36 13.95 19.79 -1.63
N TYR A 37 13.20 18.80 -2.13
CA TYR A 37 11.75 18.73 -2.01
C TYR A 37 11.29 18.61 -0.55
N GLN A 38 11.82 17.64 0.19
CA GLN A 38 11.48 17.39 1.60
C GLN A 38 11.76 18.62 2.46
N LYS A 39 12.90 19.29 2.23
CA LYS A 39 13.21 20.54 2.92
C LYS A 39 12.17 21.64 2.67
N LEU A 40 11.62 21.75 1.45
CA LEU A 40 10.57 22.72 1.15
C LEU A 40 9.25 22.35 1.83
N ILE A 41 8.90 21.07 1.90
CA ILE A 41 7.72 20.57 2.63
C ILE A 41 7.85 20.87 4.13
N GLU A 42 8.95 20.46 4.76
CA GLU A 42 9.21 20.68 6.18
C GLU A 42 9.19 22.17 6.55
N THR A 43 9.87 23.01 5.76
CA THR A 43 10.06 24.42 6.14
C THR A 43 8.91 25.35 5.74
N ARG A 44 8.03 24.94 4.81
CA ARG A 44 6.99 25.83 4.26
C ARG A 44 5.58 25.26 4.28
N VAL A 45 5.41 23.96 4.44
CA VAL A 45 4.09 23.30 4.45
C VAL A 45 3.80 22.72 5.84
N GLN A 46 4.75 21.99 6.43
CA GLN A 46 4.64 21.38 7.76
C GLN A 46 5.14 22.32 8.86
N VAL A 47 4.61 23.54 8.90
CA VAL A 47 4.99 24.53 9.91
C VAL A 47 4.16 24.30 11.18
N ASP A 48 4.81 24.01 12.31
CA ASP A 48 4.17 23.81 13.62
C ASP A 48 3.59 25.10 14.24
N GLU A 49 3.61 26.22 13.49
CA GLU A 49 2.98 27.48 13.86
C GLU A 49 1.59 27.59 13.23
N ILE A 50 0.69 28.37 13.86
CA ILE A 50 -0.64 28.61 13.32
C ILE A 50 -0.52 29.51 12.08
N VAL A 51 -0.53 28.89 10.90
CA VAL A 51 -0.52 29.53 9.59
C VAL A 51 -1.91 29.37 8.95
N GLU A 52 -2.35 30.35 8.17
CA GLU A 52 -3.62 30.26 7.43
C GLU A 52 -3.55 29.14 6.37
N ASP A 53 -4.60 28.30 6.30
CA ASP A 53 -4.67 27.15 5.38
C ASP A 53 -4.40 27.52 3.92
N GLU A 54 -4.86 28.70 3.47
CA GLU A 54 -4.62 29.19 2.10
C GLU A 54 -3.13 29.42 1.81
N ILE A 55 -2.35 29.84 2.82
CA ILE A 55 -0.90 30.02 2.69
C ILE A 55 -0.22 28.66 2.59
N THR A 56 -0.59 27.71 3.46
CA THR A 56 -0.08 26.33 3.43
C THR A 56 -0.38 25.65 2.09
N LYS A 57 -1.61 25.82 1.59
CA LYS A 57 -2.04 25.29 0.29
C LYS A 57 -1.27 25.90 -0.88
N GLU A 58 -1.09 27.22 -0.90
CA GLU A 58 -0.29 27.89 -1.94
C GLU A 58 1.19 27.47 -1.88
N ASN A 59 1.76 27.32 -0.68
CA ASN A 59 3.12 26.82 -0.49
C ASN A 59 3.29 25.39 -1.02
N PHE A 60 2.33 24.51 -0.73
CA PHE A 60 2.33 23.16 -1.27
C PHE A 60 2.21 23.19 -2.80
N ASN A 61 1.29 23.98 -3.35
CA ASN A 61 1.08 24.08 -4.80
C ASN A 61 2.33 24.51 -5.57
N ARG A 62 3.10 25.47 -5.04
CA ARG A 62 4.37 25.90 -5.65
C ARG A 62 5.45 24.84 -5.55
N THR A 63 5.56 24.17 -4.40
CA THR A 63 6.51 23.07 -4.19
C THR A 63 6.20 21.90 -5.14
N ALA A 64 4.92 21.52 -5.24
CA ALA A 64 4.41 20.51 -6.15
C ALA A 64 4.66 20.86 -7.63
N ALA A 65 4.51 22.11 -8.02
CA ALA A 65 4.82 22.56 -9.38
C ALA A 65 6.30 22.39 -9.71
N ALA A 66 7.20 22.78 -8.80
CA ALA A 66 8.63 22.58 -8.97
C ALA A 66 9.01 21.10 -9.06
N ALA A 67 8.42 20.25 -8.22
CA ALA A 67 8.66 18.81 -8.25
C ALA A 67 8.27 18.19 -9.60
N ARG A 68 7.09 18.53 -10.12
CA ARG A 68 6.62 18.06 -11.44
C ARG A 68 7.54 18.48 -12.58
N GLU A 69 8.05 19.71 -12.55
CA GLU A 69 9.01 20.18 -13.56
C GLU A 69 10.34 19.41 -13.48
N VAL A 70 10.85 19.16 -12.28
CA VAL A 70 12.10 18.40 -12.09
C VAL A 70 11.94 16.96 -12.54
N ILE A 71 10.85 16.27 -12.16
CA ILE A 71 10.55 14.91 -12.63
C ILE A 71 10.51 14.87 -14.15
N TRP A 72 9.81 15.82 -14.79
CA TRP A 72 9.74 15.92 -16.25
C TRP A 72 11.13 16.10 -16.87
N ARG A 73 11.97 16.96 -16.28
CA ARG A 73 13.32 17.21 -16.79
C ARG A 73 14.24 16.01 -16.63
N LEU A 74 14.18 15.30 -15.51
CA LEU A 74 14.97 14.09 -15.26
C LEU A 74 14.65 13.00 -16.27
N LEU A 75 13.38 12.87 -16.65
CA LEU A 75 12.92 11.82 -17.58
C LEU A 75 13.07 12.19 -19.07
N PHE A 76 12.93 13.47 -19.44
CA PHE A 76 12.69 13.83 -20.85
C PHE A 76 13.65 14.85 -21.47
N THR A 77 14.61 15.39 -20.73
CA THR A 77 15.53 16.40 -21.29
C THR A 77 16.58 15.75 -22.20
N ASP A 78 16.67 16.14 -23.48
CA ASP A 78 17.55 15.49 -24.47
C ASP A 78 19.06 15.64 -24.22
N ALA A 79 19.49 16.62 -23.42
CA ALA A 79 20.89 16.76 -22.98
C ALA A 79 21.41 15.52 -22.21
N ALA A 80 20.49 14.68 -21.76
CA ALA A 80 20.69 13.54 -20.90
C ALA A 80 21.13 12.25 -21.63
N LYS A 81 20.78 12.07 -22.90
CA LYS A 81 20.96 10.78 -23.62
C LYS A 81 22.40 10.48 -24.04
N ALA A 82 23.34 11.39 -23.83
CA ALA A 82 24.71 11.28 -24.33
C ALA A 82 25.67 10.50 -23.40
N ASP A 83 25.42 10.46 -22.09
CA ASP A 83 26.45 10.09 -21.09
C ASP A 83 26.19 8.80 -20.29
N GLY A 84 25.19 7.98 -20.65
CA GLY A 84 24.98 6.67 -19.99
C GLY A 84 24.46 6.72 -18.54
N GLU A 85 24.15 7.90 -17.99
CA GLU A 85 23.56 8.10 -16.64
C GLU A 85 22.03 7.94 -16.59
N ASP A 86 21.44 7.15 -17.49
CA ASP A 86 19.99 7.12 -17.64
C ASP A 86 19.28 6.50 -16.43
N ASP A 87 19.84 5.40 -15.90
CA ASP A 87 19.30 4.70 -14.73
C ASP A 87 19.33 5.57 -13.46
N SER A 88 20.40 6.35 -13.26
CA SER A 88 20.53 7.23 -12.08
C SER A 88 19.46 8.32 -12.07
N ARG A 89 19.15 8.93 -13.22
CA ARG A 89 18.12 9.97 -13.30
C ARG A 89 16.71 9.40 -13.21
N GLN A 90 16.46 8.26 -13.85
CA GLN A 90 15.18 7.56 -13.70
C GLN A 90 14.96 7.19 -12.23
N GLN A 91 15.98 6.74 -11.52
CA GLN A 91 15.90 6.47 -10.08
C GLN A 91 15.58 7.73 -9.26
N LYS A 92 16.24 8.87 -9.54
CA LYS A 92 15.91 10.14 -8.88
C LYS A 92 14.48 10.62 -9.18
N ALA A 93 14.03 10.44 -10.42
CA ALA A 93 12.67 10.80 -10.84
C ALA A 93 11.63 9.92 -10.14
N LYS A 94 11.91 8.61 -10.03
CA LYS A 94 11.10 7.67 -9.25
C LYS A 94 10.96 8.13 -7.80
N GLN A 95 12.09 8.33 -7.11
CA GLN A 95 12.07 8.67 -5.68
C GLN A 95 11.33 10.00 -5.43
N LEU A 96 11.58 11.02 -6.25
CA LEU A 96 10.86 12.29 -6.13
C LEU A 96 9.36 12.13 -6.44
N LEU A 97 8.98 11.27 -7.38
CA LEU A 97 7.58 10.99 -7.71
C LEU A 97 6.87 10.25 -6.58
N GLU A 98 7.53 9.31 -5.91
CA GLU A 98 7.01 8.58 -4.73
C GLU A 98 6.70 9.55 -3.59
N GLU A 99 7.68 10.36 -3.19
CA GLU A 99 7.54 11.35 -2.12
C GLU A 99 6.47 12.39 -2.42
N TYR A 100 6.53 13.00 -3.62
CA TYR A 100 5.54 13.99 -4.04
C TYR A 100 4.12 13.42 -4.06
N ARG A 101 3.95 12.17 -4.52
CA ARG A 101 2.64 11.52 -4.52
C ARG A 101 2.10 11.33 -3.10
N GLY A 102 2.95 10.89 -2.17
CA GLY A 102 2.57 10.71 -0.77
C GLY A 102 1.98 11.99 -0.19
N ASP A 103 2.67 13.12 -0.37
CA ASP A 103 2.17 14.42 0.09
C ASP A 103 0.93 14.89 -0.70
N ALA A 104 0.88 14.63 -2.02
CA ALA A 104 -0.28 15.00 -2.84
C ALA A 104 -1.56 14.28 -2.41
N CYS A 105 -1.47 13.04 -1.92
CA CYS A 105 -2.61 12.33 -1.34
C CYS A 105 -3.21 13.06 -0.12
N PHE A 106 -2.41 13.85 0.61
CA PHE A 106 -2.87 14.54 1.80
C PHE A 106 -3.25 16.00 1.51
N TYR A 107 -2.42 16.72 0.76
CA TYR A 107 -2.57 18.17 0.59
C TYR A 107 -3.39 18.59 -0.63
N ASP A 108 -3.14 18.01 -1.81
CA ASP A 108 -3.88 18.37 -3.04
C ASP A 108 -3.74 17.30 -4.15
N PRO A 109 -4.64 16.29 -4.19
CA PRO A 109 -4.53 15.17 -5.14
C PRO A 109 -4.97 15.54 -6.56
N ILE A 110 -5.78 16.60 -6.75
CA ILE A 110 -6.40 16.93 -8.04
C ILE A 110 -5.37 17.38 -9.10
N PRO A 111 -4.41 18.29 -8.79
CA PRO A 111 -3.33 18.63 -9.70
C PRO A 111 -2.45 17.44 -10.05
N TYR A 112 -2.18 16.56 -9.09
CA TYR A 112 -1.40 15.34 -9.32
C TYR A 112 -2.11 14.42 -10.31
N ASN A 113 -3.37 14.09 -10.05
CA ASN A 113 -4.19 13.20 -10.89
C ASN A 113 -4.29 13.70 -12.33
N SER A 114 -4.36 15.01 -12.53
CA SER A 114 -4.38 15.62 -13.87
C SER A 114 -3.04 15.57 -14.58
N TRP A 115 -1.94 15.73 -13.84
CA TRP A 115 -0.59 15.76 -14.40
C TRP A 115 -0.04 14.35 -14.68
N ILE A 116 -0.30 13.38 -13.82
CA ILE A 116 0.24 12.02 -13.95
C ILE A 116 -0.22 11.33 -15.24
N VAL A 117 -1.39 11.69 -15.75
CA VAL A 117 -1.89 11.29 -17.09
C VAL A 117 -0.97 11.79 -18.20
N LYS A 118 -0.54 13.05 -18.14
CA LYS A 118 0.40 13.62 -19.13
C LYS A 118 1.77 12.95 -19.04
N LEU A 119 2.22 12.63 -17.83
CA LEU A 119 3.47 11.91 -17.61
C LEU A 119 3.41 10.53 -18.26
N ARG A 120 2.34 9.76 -18.01
CA ARG A 120 2.09 8.46 -18.66
C ARG A 120 2.14 8.59 -20.18
N ASP A 121 1.38 9.53 -20.75
CA ASP A 121 1.27 9.64 -22.21
C ASP A 121 2.63 9.93 -22.86
N GLU A 122 3.48 10.74 -22.21
CA GLU A 122 4.83 11.02 -22.71
C GLU A 122 5.79 9.84 -22.50
N LEU A 123 5.70 9.11 -21.38
CA LEU A 123 6.45 7.86 -21.14
C LEU A 123 6.15 6.82 -22.23
N LEU A 124 4.86 6.59 -22.53
CA LEU A 124 4.43 5.63 -23.54
C LEU A 124 4.84 6.06 -24.95
N LYS A 125 4.71 7.36 -25.27
CA LYS A 125 5.12 7.93 -26.55
C LYS A 125 6.63 7.82 -26.80
N ARG A 126 7.45 7.84 -25.75
CA ARG A 126 8.91 7.68 -25.82
C ARG A 126 9.37 6.24 -25.60
N GLU A 127 8.44 5.29 -25.50
CA GLU A 127 8.71 3.87 -25.28
C GLU A 127 9.52 3.57 -24.01
N MET A 128 9.38 4.41 -22.97
CA MET A 128 10.01 4.19 -21.65
C MET A 128 9.23 3.15 -20.83
N LEU A 129 9.13 1.94 -21.38
CA LEU A 129 8.23 0.90 -20.88
C LEU A 129 8.67 0.28 -19.56
N ASP A 130 9.97 0.26 -19.26
CA ASP A 130 10.49 -0.26 -17.99
C ASP A 130 10.13 0.67 -16.84
N PHE A 131 10.31 1.99 -17.01
CA PHE A 131 9.83 2.98 -16.05
C PHE A 131 8.31 2.90 -15.86
N TRP A 132 7.55 2.72 -16.96
CA TRP A 132 6.10 2.52 -16.88
C TRP A 132 5.73 1.28 -16.05
N ARG A 133 6.32 0.12 -16.34
CA ARG A 133 6.00 -1.15 -15.68
C ARG A 133 6.49 -1.21 -14.24
N ASP A 134 7.78 -0.96 -14.02
CA ASP A 134 8.45 -1.27 -12.77
C ASP A 134 8.37 -0.16 -11.74
N THR A 135 8.11 1.07 -12.21
CA THR A 135 7.89 2.24 -11.35
C THR A 135 6.40 2.58 -11.28
N VAL A 136 5.82 3.12 -12.36
CA VAL A 136 4.46 3.68 -12.28
C VAL A 136 3.40 2.61 -11.97
N VAL A 137 3.40 1.49 -12.69
CA VAL A 137 2.41 0.41 -12.51
C VAL A 137 2.68 -0.35 -11.22
N LYS A 138 3.89 -0.93 -11.06
CA LYS A 138 4.22 -1.82 -9.93
C LYS A 138 4.13 -1.13 -8.57
N GLN A 139 4.57 0.13 -8.46
CA GLN A 139 4.51 0.91 -7.21
C GLN A 139 3.24 1.75 -7.12
N GLN A 140 2.32 1.63 -8.09
CA GLN A 140 1.01 2.27 -8.06
C GLN A 140 1.06 3.80 -7.98
N LEU A 141 2.05 4.41 -8.65
CA LEU A 141 2.26 5.86 -8.71
C LEU A 141 1.34 6.55 -9.74
N GLY A 142 0.15 6.01 -9.96
CA GLY A 142 -0.92 6.63 -10.73
C GLY A 142 -1.81 7.51 -9.87
N PRO A 143 -3.00 7.89 -10.37
CA PRO A 143 -3.91 8.79 -9.66
C PRO A 143 -4.18 8.35 -8.21
N CYS A 144 -4.20 9.33 -7.29
CA CYS A 144 -4.67 9.20 -5.92
C CYS A 144 -6.17 8.87 -5.93
N TRP A 145 -6.59 7.98 -5.04
CA TRP A 145 -7.98 7.52 -4.90
C TRP A 145 -8.21 6.92 -3.51
N SER A 146 -9.39 6.38 -3.23
CA SER A 146 -9.80 5.96 -1.88
C SER A 146 -8.97 4.87 -1.21
N ARG A 147 -7.99 4.30 -1.91
CA ARG A 147 -7.02 3.37 -1.29
C ARG A 147 -5.87 4.08 -0.59
N ASP A 148 -5.54 5.30 -0.99
CA ASP A 148 -4.36 6.03 -0.52
C ASP A 148 -4.61 7.50 -0.16
N CYS A 149 -5.85 7.99 -0.31
CA CYS A 149 -6.23 9.37 -0.07
C CYS A 149 -7.61 9.41 0.58
N ASP A 150 -7.72 10.09 1.72
CA ASP A 150 -8.93 10.24 2.55
C ASP A 150 -9.97 11.21 1.95
N LEU A 151 -9.56 12.01 0.96
CA LEU A 151 -10.44 12.88 0.15
C LEU A 151 -11.35 12.09 -0.81
N PHE A 152 -11.12 10.79 -0.96
CA PHE A 152 -11.91 9.90 -1.82
C PHE A 152 -12.50 8.75 -1.00
N ASP A 153 -13.65 8.25 -1.43
CA ASP A 153 -14.33 7.12 -0.79
C ASP A 153 -14.63 5.95 -1.74
N SER A 154 -15.43 5.01 -1.28
CA SER A 154 -15.79 3.82 -2.04
C SER A 154 -16.59 4.09 -3.30
N ASP A 155 -17.29 5.23 -3.36
CA ASP A 155 -18.22 5.56 -4.42
C ASP A 155 -17.49 6.24 -5.59
N ASP A 156 -16.26 6.71 -5.36
CA ASP A 156 -15.38 7.25 -6.39
C ASP A 156 -14.86 6.16 -7.33
N THR A 157 -14.81 6.50 -8.63
CA THR A 157 -14.36 5.56 -9.66
C THR A 157 -12.85 5.29 -9.51
N PRO A 158 -12.44 4.02 -9.32
CA PRO A 158 -11.03 3.68 -9.22
C PRO A 158 -10.30 3.92 -10.55
N PRO A 159 -9.03 4.33 -10.55
CA PRO A 159 -8.29 4.70 -11.76
C PRO A 159 -7.76 3.48 -12.52
N LEU A 160 -8.62 2.51 -12.83
CA LEU A 160 -8.26 1.27 -13.54
C LEU A 160 -7.73 1.53 -14.95
N GLU A 161 -8.40 2.44 -15.67
CA GLU A 161 -8.10 2.79 -17.06
C GLU A 161 -6.74 3.45 -17.19
N PHE A 162 -6.28 4.14 -16.13
CA PHE A 162 -4.97 4.77 -16.12
C PHE A 162 -3.84 3.76 -16.41
N TYR A 163 -3.91 2.57 -15.79
CA TYR A 163 -2.89 1.54 -15.87
C TYR A 163 -3.05 0.58 -17.06
N ALA A 164 -4.17 0.64 -17.79
CA ALA A 164 -4.52 -0.28 -18.88
C ALA A 164 -3.80 0.04 -20.20
N HIS A 165 -2.48 0.21 -20.17
CA HIS A 165 -1.65 0.57 -21.31
C HIS A 165 -0.40 -0.30 -21.41
N ALA A 166 0.10 -0.49 -22.64
CA ALA A 166 1.30 -1.30 -22.94
C ALA A 166 1.27 -2.74 -22.39
N GLY A 167 0.07 -3.36 -22.35
CA GLY A 167 -0.12 -4.72 -21.83
C GLY A 167 -0.14 -4.82 -20.30
N CYS A 168 -0.07 -3.68 -19.60
CA CYS A 168 -0.21 -3.62 -18.15
C CYS A 168 -1.69 -3.55 -17.73
N THR A 169 -1.92 -3.90 -16.47
CA THR A 169 -3.18 -3.68 -15.77
C THR A 169 -2.86 -3.14 -14.38
N ALA A 170 -3.82 -2.41 -13.78
CA ALA A 170 -3.67 -1.96 -12.40
C ALA A 170 -3.39 -3.17 -11.47
N PRO A 171 -2.40 -3.12 -10.57
CA PRO A 171 -2.11 -4.22 -9.64
C PRO A 171 -3.31 -4.59 -8.76
N PHE A 172 -4.19 -3.62 -8.52
CA PHE A 172 -5.41 -3.73 -7.73
C PHE A 172 -6.66 -4.05 -8.55
N ALA A 173 -6.52 -4.36 -9.85
CA ALA A 173 -7.68 -4.73 -10.68
C ALA A 173 -8.35 -6.04 -10.21
N ALA A 174 -7.57 -6.99 -9.69
CA ALA A 174 -8.10 -8.22 -9.14
C ALA A 174 -8.94 -7.95 -7.87
N SER A 175 -8.43 -7.15 -6.95
CA SER A 175 -9.15 -6.80 -5.71
C SER A 175 -10.42 -5.98 -5.98
N LEU A 176 -10.42 -5.10 -6.99
CA LEU A 176 -11.63 -4.38 -7.40
C LEU A 176 -12.69 -5.25 -8.05
N LYS A 177 -12.30 -6.22 -8.90
CA LYS A 177 -13.27 -7.19 -9.45
C LYS A 177 -13.91 -8.04 -8.36
N VAL A 178 -13.10 -8.40 -7.37
CA VAL A 178 -13.55 -9.11 -6.16
C VAL A 178 -14.50 -8.23 -5.35
N ARG A 179 -14.19 -6.95 -5.15
CA ARG A 179 -15.08 -5.97 -4.48
C ARG A 179 -16.39 -5.72 -5.23
N ALA A 180 -16.36 -5.53 -6.54
CA ALA A 180 -17.56 -5.33 -7.35
C ALA A 180 -18.45 -6.58 -7.38
N ALA A 181 -17.85 -7.78 -7.41
CA ALA A 181 -18.59 -9.03 -7.22
C ALA A 181 -19.24 -9.08 -5.82
N PHE A 182 -18.56 -8.57 -4.78
CA PHE A 182 -19.12 -8.46 -3.43
C PHE A 182 -20.23 -7.41 -3.30
N GLU A 183 -20.14 -6.26 -3.95
CA GLU A 183 -21.19 -5.23 -3.92
C GLU A 183 -22.42 -5.69 -4.70
N HIS A 184 -22.24 -6.37 -5.83
CA HIS A 184 -23.33 -7.01 -6.56
C HIS A 184 -23.99 -8.12 -5.73
N GLN A 185 -23.22 -9.00 -5.07
CA GLN A 185 -23.74 -10.01 -4.16
C GLN A 185 -24.45 -9.37 -2.95
N ALA A 186 -23.87 -8.34 -2.34
CA ALA A 186 -24.47 -7.63 -1.21
C ALA A 186 -25.75 -6.87 -1.59
N SER A 187 -25.88 -6.40 -2.83
CA SER A 187 -27.13 -5.81 -3.33
C SER A 187 -28.23 -6.86 -3.51
N LEU A 188 -27.86 -8.09 -3.89
CA LEU A 188 -28.79 -9.23 -3.95
C LEU A 188 -29.16 -9.72 -2.54
N ASP A 189 -28.21 -9.73 -1.61
CA ASP A 189 -28.42 -10.10 -0.22
C ASP A 189 -29.20 -9.02 0.56
N GLN A 190 -29.12 -7.73 0.18
CA GLN A 190 -29.94 -6.66 0.74
C GLN A 190 -31.43 -6.81 0.39
N GLU A 191 -31.76 -7.36 -0.77
CA GLU A 191 -33.14 -7.73 -1.12
C GLU A 191 -33.66 -8.90 -0.27
N GLU A 192 -32.79 -9.83 0.15
CA GLU A 192 -33.13 -10.90 1.10
C GLU A 192 -33.14 -10.45 2.58
N GLN A 193 -32.28 -9.50 2.97
CA GLN A 193 -32.15 -8.98 4.35
C GLN A 193 -33.15 -7.86 4.70
N ALA A 194 -33.85 -7.27 3.72
CA ALA A 194 -34.99 -6.38 3.98
C ALA A 194 -36.11 -7.07 4.81
N ALA A 195 -36.11 -8.41 4.89
CA ALA A 195 -37.00 -9.19 5.74
C ALA A 195 -36.52 -9.36 7.20
N ALA A 196 -35.31 -8.93 7.56
CA ALA A 196 -34.66 -9.24 8.85
C ALA A 196 -34.09 -8.02 9.60
N GLN A 197 -34.53 -6.79 9.30
CA GLN A 197 -34.16 -5.64 10.14
C GLN A 197 -34.90 -5.65 11.49
N PRO A 198 -34.26 -5.21 12.60
CA PRO A 198 -34.94 -5.01 13.87
C PRO A 198 -36.00 -3.91 13.72
N SER A 199 -37.21 -4.17 14.19
CA SER A 199 -38.34 -3.22 14.16
C SER A 199 -38.18 -2.03 15.12
N THR A 200 -37.06 -1.95 15.85
CA THR A 200 -36.88 -1.06 17.01
C THR A 200 -35.57 -0.28 16.89
N PRO A 201 -35.59 1.07 16.93
CA PRO A 201 -34.37 1.87 16.92
C PRO A 201 -33.51 1.61 18.17
N GLY A 202 -32.26 1.18 17.97
CA GLY A 202 -31.26 0.98 19.05
C GLY A 202 -30.94 -0.48 19.38
N GLU A 203 -31.55 -1.45 18.71
CA GLU A 203 -31.24 -2.87 18.89
C GLU A 203 -30.10 -3.29 17.92
N LEU A 204 -29.00 -3.82 18.47
CA LEU A 204 -27.91 -4.37 17.66
C LEU A 204 -28.41 -5.56 16.84
N SER A 205 -27.90 -5.73 15.62
CA SER A 205 -28.17 -6.95 14.87
C SER A 205 -27.59 -8.17 15.61
N ALA A 206 -28.10 -9.38 15.32
CA ALA A 206 -27.57 -10.60 15.92
C ALA A 206 -26.06 -10.78 15.64
N ASP A 207 -25.61 -10.30 14.48
CA ASP A 207 -24.21 -10.34 14.07
C ASP A 207 -23.37 -9.32 14.84
N ASP A 208 -23.86 -8.10 15.02
CA ASP A 208 -23.18 -7.08 15.83
C ASP A 208 -23.07 -7.53 17.29
N ALA A 209 -24.12 -8.16 17.83
CA ALA A 209 -24.09 -8.72 19.18
C ALA A 209 -23.05 -9.85 19.31
N ALA A 210 -22.98 -10.75 18.32
CA ALA A 210 -22.02 -11.84 18.30
C ALA A 210 -20.58 -11.36 18.09
N ALA A 211 -20.36 -10.32 17.28
CA ALA A 211 -19.06 -9.69 17.11
C ALA A 211 -18.60 -8.99 18.39
N LEU A 212 -19.51 -8.33 19.10
CA LEU A 212 -19.22 -7.64 20.36
C LEU A 212 -18.90 -8.60 21.51
N SER A 213 -19.55 -9.77 21.56
CA SER A 213 -19.26 -10.79 22.58
C SER A 213 -18.14 -11.75 22.16
N GLY A 214 -17.85 -11.85 20.86
CA GLY A 214 -16.99 -12.89 20.29
C GLY A 214 -17.64 -14.28 20.23
N ASP A 215 -18.94 -14.40 20.50
CA ASP A 215 -19.68 -15.68 20.54
C ASP A 215 -20.21 -16.06 19.16
N PHE A 216 -19.32 -16.55 18.31
CA PHE A 216 -19.67 -17.16 17.03
C PHE A 216 -18.78 -18.38 16.75
N GLU A 217 -19.27 -19.27 15.89
CA GLU A 217 -18.50 -20.40 15.39
C GLU A 217 -17.85 -20.04 14.05
N ALA A 218 -16.52 -20.19 13.98
CA ALA A 218 -15.77 -20.03 12.76
C ALA A 218 -15.64 -21.39 12.07
N VAL A 219 -16.58 -21.71 11.17
CA VAL A 219 -16.59 -22.98 10.43
C VAL A 219 -16.42 -22.69 8.95
N LEU A 220 -15.45 -23.38 8.33
CA LEU A 220 -15.19 -23.35 6.88
C LEU A 220 -15.30 -24.76 6.29
N THR A 221 -15.90 -24.85 5.11
CA THR A 221 -16.10 -26.08 4.34
C THR A 221 -15.13 -26.17 3.17
N LYS A 222 -15.00 -27.36 2.56
CA LYS A 222 -14.16 -27.56 1.36
C LYS A 222 -14.82 -27.05 0.08
N GLU A 223 -16.10 -26.72 0.13
CA GLU A 223 -16.88 -26.35 -1.04
C GLU A 223 -16.47 -24.94 -1.48
N ASN A 224 -16.68 -23.93 -0.63
CA ASN A 224 -16.35 -22.54 -0.92
C ASN A 224 -15.56 -21.86 0.23
N PRO A 225 -14.38 -22.39 0.60
CA PRO A 225 -13.63 -21.97 1.80
C PRO A 225 -13.29 -20.47 1.82
N LEU A 226 -12.96 -19.89 0.67
CA LEU A 226 -12.61 -18.47 0.56
C LEU A 226 -13.82 -17.56 0.81
N GLU A 227 -14.97 -17.90 0.22
CA GLU A 227 -16.20 -17.11 0.36
C GLU A 227 -16.73 -17.16 1.80
N GLU A 228 -16.69 -18.34 2.42
CA GLU A 228 -17.07 -18.53 3.81
C GLU A 228 -16.12 -17.78 4.77
N TYR A 229 -14.81 -17.83 4.53
CA TYR A 229 -13.81 -17.06 5.29
C TYR A 229 -14.10 -15.57 5.24
N ARG A 230 -14.33 -15.04 4.04
CA ARG A 230 -14.67 -13.63 3.85
C ARG A 230 -15.99 -13.26 4.52
N THR A 231 -16.96 -14.16 4.52
CA THR A 231 -18.24 -13.94 5.23
C THR A 231 -18.02 -13.84 6.73
N LEU A 232 -17.19 -14.71 7.32
CA LEU A 232 -16.84 -14.64 8.74
C LEU A 232 -16.09 -13.35 9.09
N MET A 233 -15.08 -12.97 8.29
CA MET A 233 -14.34 -11.72 8.47
C MET A 233 -15.28 -10.51 8.42
N LYS A 234 -16.19 -10.45 7.45
CA LYS A 234 -17.16 -9.34 7.32
C LYS A 234 -18.11 -9.25 8.52
N ARG A 235 -18.66 -10.39 8.96
CA ARG A 235 -19.69 -10.41 10.00
C ARG A 235 -19.14 -10.17 11.40
N PHE A 236 -17.93 -10.65 11.69
CA PHE A 236 -17.45 -10.75 13.06
C PHE A 236 -16.12 -10.06 13.35
N VAL A 237 -15.41 -9.58 12.32
CA VAL A 237 -14.13 -8.87 12.47
C VAL A 237 -14.26 -7.43 11.96
N LEU A 238 -14.65 -7.26 10.69
CA LEU A 238 -14.78 -5.97 10.00
C LEU A 238 -16.10 -5.25 10.33
N THR A 239 -16.44 -5.20 11.61
CA THR A 239 -17.70 -4.60 12.07
C THR A 239 -17.58 -3.08 12.23
N LYS A 240 -18.71 -2.38 12.15
CA LYS A 240 -18.78 -0.92 12.31
C LYS A 240 -18.97 -0.48 13.76
N ILE A 241 -19.08 -1.44 14.69
CA ILE A 241 -19.29 -1.19 16.11
C ILE A 241 -17.94 -1.12 16.85
N ILE A 242 -17.93 -0.43 17.98
CA ILE A 242 -16.74 -0.34 18.84
C ILE A 242 -16.63 -1.65 19.64
N VAL A 243 -15.71 -2.52 19.23
CA VAL A 243 -15.41 -3.80 19.91
C VAL A 243 -14.13 -3.64 20.73
N PRO A 244 -14.07 -4.09 21.99
CA PRO A 244 -12.83 -4.10 22.76
C PRO A 244 -11.71 -4.88 22.06
N ASP A 245 -10.49 -4.34 22.05
CA ASP A 245 -9.36 -4.90 21.31
C ASP A 245 -9.09 -6.38 21.60
N ASN A 246 -9.26 -6.81 22.86
CA ASN A 246 -9.07 -8.21 23.25
C ASN A 246 -10.11 -9.14 22.61
N VAL A 247 -11.37 -8.72 22.53
CA VAL A 247 -12.44 -9.48 21.88
C VAL A 247 -12.20 -9.51 20.38
N HIS A 248 -11.86 -8.37 19.79
CA HIS A 248 -11.54 -8.28 18.37
C HIS A 248 -10.35 -9.19 17.99
N GLN A 249 -9.28 -9.18 18.79
CA GLN A 249 -8.12 -10.05 18.58
C GLN A 249 -8.47 -11.54 18.70
N GLU A 250 -9.32 -11.93 19.65
CA GLU A 250 -9.81 -13.31 19.77
C GLU A 250 -10.67 -13.72 18.58
N SER A 251 -11.55 -12.84 18.09
CA SER A 251 -12.37 -13.06 16.90
C SER A 251 -11.50 -13.28 15.66
N VAL A 252 -10.48 -12.45 15.44
CA VAL A 252 -9.48 -12.63 14.37
C VAL A 252 -8.81 -14.00 14.51
N LYS A 253 -8.34 -14.36 15.71
CA LYS A 253 -7.65 -15.64 15.95
C LYS A 253 -8.55 -16.85 15.67
N LYS A 254 -9.85 -16.77 16.01
CA LYS A 254 -10.83 -17.84 15.71
C LYS A 254 -10.97 -18.04 14.20
N VAL A 255 -11.14 -16.97 13.44
CA VAL A 255 -11.28 -17.05 11.97
C VAL A 255 -9.98 -17.51 11.30
N ALA A 256 -8.82 -17.02 11.77
CA ALA A 256 -7.51 -17.46 11.32
C ALA A 256 -7.27 -18.95 11.59
N ALA A 257 -7.66 -19.47 12.75
CA ALA A 257 -7.57 -20.89 13.06
C ALA A 257 -8.41 -21.74 12.11
N ALA A 258 -9.65 -21.33 11.83
CA ALA A 258 -10.53 -22.01 10.88
C ALA A 258 -9.93 -22.04 9.47
N ALA A 259 -9.33 -20.92 9.00
CA ALA A 259 -8.65 -20.84 7.72
C ALA A 259 -7.49 -21.84 7.62
N ARG A 260 -6.62 -21.88 8.64
CA ARG A 260 -5.49 -22.81 8.68
C ARG A 260 -5.95 -24.27 8.67
N GLU A 261 -6.99 -24.60 9.44
CA GLU A 261 -7.54 -25.94 9.48
C GLU A 261 -8.12 -26.40 8.14
N ILE A 262 -8.89 -25.55 7.46
CA ILE A 262 -9.49 -25.96 6.19
C ILE A 262 -8.45 -26.04 5.07
N ILE A 263 -7.43 -25.17 5.05
CA ILE A 263 -6.28 -25.29 4.14
C ILE A 263 -5.59 -26.65 4.36
N TRP A 264 -5.35 -27.02 5.63
CA TRP A 264 -4.74 -28.31 5.97
C TRP A 264 -5.59 -29.48 5.45
N LYS A 265 -6.91 -29.44 5.67
CA LYS A 265 -7.85 -30.47 5.22
C LYS A 265 -7.94 -30.57 3.69
N LEU A 266 -7.86 -29.45 2.97
CA LEU A 266 -7.85 -29.44 1.50
C LEU A 266 -6.60 -30.12 0.95
N LEU A 267 -5.45 -29.88 1.58
CA LEU A 267 -4.16 -30.38 1.10
C LEU A 267 -3.84 -31.81 1.58
N PHE A 268 -4.32 -32.23 2.76
CA PHE A 268 -3.76 -33.41 3.43
C PHE A 268 -4.76 -34.48 3.90
N ASP A 269 -6.07 -34.27 3.83
CA ASP A 269 -7.07 -35.32 4.14
C ASP A 269 -7.06 -36.47 3.11
N GLY A 270 -6.36 -36.29 1.99
CA GLY A 270 -6.17 -37.27 0.94
C GLY A 270 -5.10 -36.81 -0.03
N VAL A 271 -5.15 -37.32 -1.26
CA VAL A 271 -4.38 -36.74 -2.37
C VAL A 271 -5.17 -35.55 -2.89
N PRO A 272 -4.65 -34.31 -2.78
CA PRO A 272 -5.41 -33.13 -3.15
C PRO A 272 -5.56 -33.04 -4.66
N SER A 273 -6.78 -32.77 -5.12
CA SER A 273 -7.01 -32.45 -6.53
C SER A 273 -6.43 -31.08 -6.89
N GLN A 274 -6.28 -30.78 -8.18
CA GLN A 274 -5.86 -29.44 -8.60
C GLN A 274 -6.82 -28.35 -8.09
N ALA A 275 -8.13 -28.63 -8.10
CA ALA A 275 -9.13 -27.71 -7.57
C ALA A 275 -8.97 -27.47 -6.06
N ASP A 276 -8.63 -28.50 -5.28
CA ASP A 276 -8.38 -28.35 -3.84
C ASP A 276 -7.11 -27.53 -3.59
N GLN A 277 -6.06 -27.74 -4.39
CA GLN A 277 -4.84 -26.94 -4.35
C GLN A 277 -5.10 -25.48 -4.72
N ASP A 278 -5.92 -25.22 -5.74
CA ASP A 278 -6.28 -23.87 -6.15
C ASP A 278 -7.07 -23.16 -5.04
N LYS A 279 -8.09 -23.81 -4.46
CA LYS A 279 -8.86 -23.28 -3.31
C LYS A 279 -7.99 -23.01 -2.10
N ALA A 280 -7.06 -23.92 -1.79
CA ALA A 280 -6.14 -23.75 -0.68
C ALA A 280 -5.20 -22.55 -0.90
N ALA A 281 -4.70 -22.37 -2.12
CA ALA A 281 -3.83 -21.24 -2.46
C ALA A 281 -4.59 -19.90 -2.41
N GLU A 282 -5.82 -19.85 -2.93
CA GLU A 282 -6.65 -18.65 -2.90
C GLU A 282 -6.99 -18.22 -1.46
N LEU A 283 -7.40 -19.17 -0.61
CA LEU A 283 -7.64 -18.87 0.81
C LEU A 283 -6.35 -18.49 1.55
N LEU A 284 -5.24 -19.18 1.28
CA LEU A 284 -3.95 -18.88 1.91
C LEU A 284 -3.45 -17.47 1.57
N GLN A 285 -3.67 -17.02 0.33
CA GLN A 285 -3.28 -15.68 -0.11
C GLN A 285 -4.08 -14.59 0.61
N GLU A 286 -5.41 -14.74 0.71
CA GLU A 286 -6.26 -13.78 1.42
C GLU A 286 -5.90 -13.76 2.92
N TYR A 287 -5.80 -14.95 3.53
CA TYR A 287 -5.46 -15.08 4.94
C TYR A 287 -4.08 -14.48 5.25
N LYS A 288 -3.08 -14.65 4.36
CA LYS A 288 -1.77 -13.99 4.50
C LYS A 288 -1.91 -12.47 4.55
N GLY A 289 -2.70 -11.89 3.63
CA GLY A 289 -2.94 -10.45 3.58
C GLY A 289 -3.54 -9.93 4.89
N ASP A 290 -4.58 -10.59 5.40
CA ASP A 290 -5.19 -10.23 6.68
C ASP A 290 -4.22 -10.41 7.86
N ALA A 291 -3.44 -11.49 7.87
CA ALA A 291 -2.44 -11.73 8.91
C ALA A 291 -1.34 -10.64 8.92
N GLY A 292 -0.95 -10.14 7.74
CA GLY A 292 -0.01 -9.02 7.61
C GLY A 292 -0.50 -7.74 8.30
N PHE A 293 -1.81 -7.56 8.47
CA PHE A 293 -2.41 -6.41 9.15
C PHE A 293 -2.76 -6.69 10.62
N TYR A 294 -3.33 -7.87 10.93
CA TYR A 294 -3.81 -8.16 12.28
C TYR A 294 -2.76 -8.78 13.22
N GLY A 295 -1.56 -9.09 12.73
CA GLY A 295 -0.48 -9.69 13.51
C GLY A 295 0.07 -10.95 12.83
N PRO A 296 1.19 -10.85 12.10
CA PRO A 296 1.66 -11.93 11.23
C PRO A 296 2.37 -13.08 11.97
N GLN A 297 2.63 -12.98 13.27
CA GLN A 297 3.43 -13.96 14.02
C GLN A 297 2.86 -15.38 13.95
N ASP A 298 1.56 -15.55 14.21
CA ASP A 298 0.90 -16.87 14.16
C ASP A 298 0.96 -17.49 12.75
N TYR A 299 0.85 -16.64 11.71
CA TYR A 299 0.98 -17.05 10.32
C TYR A 299 2.42 -17.50 10.02
N ASN A 300 3.41 -16.69 10.40
CA ASN A 300 4.83 -16.94 10.14
C ASN A 300 5.33 -18.24 10.78
N GLU A 301 4.83 -18.58 11.97
CA GLU A 301 5.15 -19.86 12.60
C GLU A 301 4.44 -21.04 11.90
N TRP A 302 3.18 -20.88 11.54
CA TRP A 302 2.40 -21.95 10.94
C TRP A 302 2.78 -22.24 9.48
N ILE A 303 3.11 -21.23 8.69
CA ILE A 303 3.43 -21.38 7.27
C ILE A 303 4.69 -22.23 7.05
N VAL A 304 5.62 -22.23 8.02
CA VAL A 304 6.78 -23.13 8.07
C VAL A 304 6.33 -24.59 8.21
N LYS A 305 5.38 -24.88 9.11
CA LYS A 305 4.82 -26.21 9.27
C LYS A 305 4.09 -26.67 8.02
N LEU A 306 3.33 -25.77 7.38
CA LEU A 306 2.64 -26.05 6.12
C LEU A 306 3.65 -26.42 5.02
N ARG A 307 4.71 -25.62 4.84
CA ARG A 307 5.79 -25.91 3.89
C ARG A 307 6.39 -27.29 4.12
N ASP A 308 6.76 -27.59 5.35
CA ASP A 308 7.46 -28.84 5.67
C ASP A 308 6.58 -30.06 5.36
N GLU A 309 5.27 -29.98 5.63
CA GLU A 309 4.31 -31.03 5.26
C GLU A 309 4.09 -31.11 3.73
N VAL A 310 3.97 -29.97 3.03
CA VAL A 310 3.87 -29.91 1.56
C VAL A 310 5.06 -30.61 0.90
N LEU A 311 6.28 -30.35 1.39
CA LEU A 311 7.50 -30.99 0.88
C LEU A 311 7.58 -32.46 1.26
N THR A 312 7.19 -32.82 2.48
CA THR A 312 7.16 -34.22 2.95
C THR A 312 6.20 -35.08 2.13
N ARG A 313 5.08 -34.51 1.67
CA ARG A 313 4.10 -35.17 0.80
C ARG A 313 4.38 -35.03 -0.69
N GLU A 314 5.52 -34.47 -1.06
CA GLU A 314 5.94 -34.26 -2.44
C GLU A 314 4.91 -33.47 -3.29
N LEU A 315 4.17 -32.54 -2.66
CA LEU A 315 3.26 -31.61 -3.35
C LEU A 315 4.06 -30.47 -4.02
N LEU A 316 4.99 -30.85 -4.89
CA LEU A 316 5.98 -29.94 -5.46
C LEU A 316 5.39 -28.88 -6.39
N ASP A 317 4.28 -29.18 -7.05
CA ASP A 317 3.58 -28.21 -7.91
C ASP A 317 2.88 -27.15 -7.08
N PHE A 318 2.27 -27.53 -5.95
CA PHE A 318 1.76 -26.56 -4.98
C PHE A 318 2.89 -25.69 -4.41
N TRP A 319 4.02 -26.30 -4.06
CA TRP A 319 5.20 -25.56 -3.58
C TRP A 319 5.68 -24.53 -4.59
N ARG A 320 5.97 -24.95 -5.83
CA ARG A 320 6.53 -24.09 -6.88
C ARG A 320 5.54 -23.04 -7.37
N GLU A 321 4.37 -23.48 -7.81
CA GLU A 321 3.44 -22.63 -8.56
C GLU A 321 2.52 -21.81 -7.66
N LYS A 322 2.33 -22.23 -6.40
CA LYS A 322 1.48 -21.50 -5.44
C LYS A 322 2.33 -20.84 -4.37
N MET A 323 3.04 -21.61 -3.54
CA MET A 323 3.74 -21.02 -2.38
C MET A 323 4.90 -20.11 -2.78
N VAL A 324 5.79 -20.56 -3.67
CA VAL A 324 6.96 -19.77 -4.10
C VAL A 324 6.53 -18.65 -5.04
N LYS A 325 5.86 -18.99 -6.14
CA LYS A 325 5.52 -18.02 -7.20
C LYS A 325 4.59 -16.90 -6.74
N LEU A 326 3.65 -17.19 -5.84
CA LEU A 326 2.72 -16.19 -5.30
C LEU A 326 3.21 -15.59 -3.97
N GLU A 327 4.45 -15.89 -3.57
CA GLU A 327 5.06 -15.31 -2.38
C GLU A 327 4.27 -15.59 -1.08
N LEU A 328 3.71 -16.79 -0.93
CA LEU A 328 2.88 -17.20 0.22
C LEU A 328 3.70 -17.75 1.40
N GLY A 329 4.96 -17.35 1.51
CA GLY A 329 5.79 -17.60 2.69
C GLY A 329 5.57 -16.54 3.78
N PRO A 330 6.47 -16.46 4.78
CA PRO A 330 6.35 -15.52 5.89
C PRO A 330 6.09 -14.09 5.42
N SER A 331 5.27 -13.37 6.16
CA SER A 331 5.06 -11.94 5.98
C SER A 331 6.28 -11.16 6.42
N CYS A 332 6.60 -10.08 5.69
CA CYS A 332 7.77 -9.23 5.86
C CYS A 332 7.48 -7.79 5.39
N ALA A 333 8.50 -6.94 5.33
CA ALA A 333 8.36 -5.51 4.96
C ALA A 333 7.80 -5.27 3.55
N ARG A 334 7.70 -6.32 2.72
CA ARG A 334 7.13 -6.24 1.38
C ARG A 334 5.61 -6.27 1.38
N ASP A 335 5.01 -6.81 2.43
CA ASP A 335 3.58 -7.14 2.49
C ASP A 335 2.90 -6.79 3.83
N SER A 336 3.65 -6.25 4.80
CA SER A 336 3.14 -5.85 6.11
C SER A 336 3.90 -4.64 6.66
N ASP A 337 3.17 -3.76 7.34
CA ASP A 337 3.65 -2.58 8.07
C ASP A 337 4.25 -2.92 9.45
N TYR A 338 4.19 -4.18 9.89
CA TYR A 338 4.87 -4.67 11.11
C TYR A 338 6.39 -4.71 10.96
N TYR A 339 6.90 -4.59 9.74
CA TYR A 339 8.30 -4.75 9.40
C TYR A 339 8.80 -3.55 8.61
N THR A 340 10.10 -3.31 8.70
CA THR A 340 10.82 -2.25 8.00
C THR A 340 11.87 -2.83 7.08
N ASN A 341 12.52 -1.99 6.29
CA ASN A 341 13.59 -2.42 5.38
C ASN A 341 14.83 -2.99 6.11
N GLU A 342 14.95 -2.76 7.42
CA GLU A 342 16.02 -3.30 8.27
C GLU A 342 15.74 -4.74 8.71
N ASP A 343 14.49 -5.19 8.65
CA ASP A 343 14.12 -6.55 9.06
C ASP A 343 14.55 -7.59 8.01
N PRO A 344 15.06 -8.75 8.45
CA PRO A 344 15.58 -9.76 7.53
C PRO A 344 14.47 -10.37 6.68
N LEU A 345 14.68 -10.36 5.36
CA LEU A 345 13.78 -11.00 4.40
C LEU A 345 13.80 -12.54 4.55
N PRO A 346 12.65 -13.23 4.41
CA PRO A 346 12.54 -14.67 4.66
C PRO A 346 13.03 -15.52 3.48
N LEU A 347 14.25 -15.26 2.97
CA LEU A 347 14.80 -15.92 1.79
C LEU A 347 14.97 -17.44 2.00
N GLU A 348 15.44 -17.83 3.19
CA GLU A 348 15.67 -19.23 3.56
C GLU A 348 14.39 -20.06 3.58
N PHE A 349 13.22 -19.43 3.71
CA PHE A 349 11.94 -20.13 3.67
C PHE A 349 11.75 -20.82 2.31
N TYR A 350 12.11 -20.12 1.23
CA TYR A 350 11.88 -20.54 -0.15
C TYR A 350 13.02 -21.39 -0.73
N ASP A 351 14.20 -21.41 -0.09
CA ASP A 351 15.36 -22.20 -0.53
C ASP A 351 15.20 -23.69 -0.20
N LYS A 352 14.21 -24.32 -0.84
CA LYS A 352 13.84 -25.73 -0.70
C LYS A 352 13.41 -26.30 -2.05
N ALA A 353 13.68 -27.58 -2.27
CA ALA A 353 13.34 -28.31 -3.49
C ALA A 353 13.82 -27.65 -4.80
N GLY A 354 14.97 -26.96 -4.74
CA GLY A 354 15.57 -26.27 -5.89
C GLY A 354 14.94 -24.92 -6.24
N CYS A 355 14.00 -24.43 -5.42
CA CYS A 355 13.42 -23.10 -5.56
C CYS A 355 14.28 -22.03 -4.87
N LYS A 356 14.02 -20.77 -5.19
CA LYS A 356 14.52 -19.59 -4.49
C LYS A 356 13.36 -18.64 -4.23
N ALA A 357 13.55 -17.69 -3.32
CA ALA A 357 12.59 -16.61 -3.13
C ALA A 357 12.40 -15.84 -4.46
N PRO A 358 11.17 -15.40 -4.77
CA PRO A 358 10.89 -14.62 -5.98
C PRO A 358 11.35 -13.14 -5.87
N PHE A 359 12.06 -12.79 -4.80
CA PHE A 359 12.57 -11.45 -4.49
C PHE A 359 14.02 -11.56 -3.97
N GLU A 360 14.76 -10.48 -4.09
CA GLU A 360 16.18 -10.41 -3.73
C GLU A 360 16.38 -9.85 -2.32
N ALA A 361 17.53 -10.15 -1.72
CA ALA A 361 17.97 -9.48 -0.51
C ALA A 361 18.18 -7.98 -0.81
N ASN A 362 17.86 -7.09 0.13
CA ASN A 362 18.38 -5.73 0.08
C ASN A 362 19.91 -5.84 0.17
N THR A 363 20.60 -5.74 -0.96
CA THR A 363 22.06 -5.59 -0.97
C THR A 363 22.35 -4.15 -0.57
N GLU A 364 22.77 -3.96 0.69
CA GLU A 364 23.51 -2.76 1.07
C GLU A 364 24.84 -2.78 0.31
N ASP A 365 24.95 -1.93 -0.71
CA ASP A 365 26.22 -1.46 -1.28
C ASP A 365 26.46 0.00 -0.87
#